data_AF-A0A401UQ28-F1
#
_entry.id   AF-A0A401UQ28-F1
#
_cell.length_a   1.000
_cell.length_b   1.000
_cell.length_c   1.000
_cell.angle_alpha   90.00
_cell.angle_beta   90.00
_cell.angle_gamma   90.00
#
_symmetry.space_group_name_H-M   'P 1'
#
loop_
_entity.id
_entity.type
_entity.pdbx_description
1 polymer ?
#
loop_
_entity_poly.entity_id
_entity_poly.type
_entity_poly.pdbx_seq_one_letter_code
_entity_poly.pdbx_strand_id
1 'polypeptide(L)' 'MGNVSTQLLHTGEKDKIISITKNCIDSGVDIVSPVCGLSMATSIDNLKTMTDYVKRGI' A
#
# COMPACT_ATOMS: atom_id res chain seq x y z
N MET A 1 8.87 -6.14 6.96
CA MET A 1 8.38 -5.12 7.93
C MET A 1 7.81 -3.96 7.13
N GLY A 2 6.77 -3.30 7.64
CA GLY A 2 5.88 -2.48 6.82
C GLY A 2 6.54 -1.28 6.14
N ASN A 3 6.14 -1.06 4.89
CA ASN A 3 6.79 -0.19 3.92
C ASN A 3 5.82 0.79 3.26
N VAL A 4 4.51 0.51 3.29
CA VAL A 4 3.48 1.43 2.83
C VAL A 4 2.93 2.24 4.02
N SER A 5 2.92 3.56 3.90
CA SER A 5 2.41 4.45 4.95
C SER A 5 0.92 4.18 5.25
N THR A 6 0.59 3.96 6.53
CA THR A 6 -0.80 3.77 6.96
C THR A 6 -1.65 5.00 6.75
N GLN A 7 -1.08 6.20 6.90
CA GLN A 7 -1.77 7.45 6.62
C GLN A 7 -2.09 7.59 5.13
N LEU A 8 -1.18 7.14 4.25
CA LEU A 8 -1.44 7.10 2.81
C LEU A 8 -2.58 6.14 2.48
N LEU A 9 -2.64 4.97 3.12
CA LEU A 9 -3.76 4.04 2.95
C LEU A 9 -5.07 4.59 3.53
N HIS A 10 -4.99 5.40 4.60
CA HIS A 10 -6.15 5.97 5.27
C HIS A 10 -6.88 7.01 4.41
N THR A 11 -6.15 8.00 3.88
CA THR A 11 -6.75 9.17 3.20
C THR A 11 -6.06 9.55 1.89
N GLY A 12 -5.06 8.79 1.44
CA GLY A 12 -4.30 9.10 0.24
C GLY A 12 -5.06 8.81 -1.06
N GLU A 13 -4.57 9.45 -2.12
CA GLU A 13 -4.99 9.19 -3.50
C GLU A 13 -4.49 7.82 -3.99
N LYS A 14 -5.30 7.13 -4.80
CA LYS A 14 -5.01 5.80 -5.35
C LYS A 14 -3.70 5.78 -6.15
N ASP A 15 -3.43 6.81 -6.94
CA ASP A 15 -2.20 6.91 -7.74
C ASP A 15 -0.93 6.97 -6.87
N LYS A 16 -0.99 7.66 -5.73
CA LYS A 16 0.13 7.71 -4.78
C LYS A 16 0.33 6.35 -4.10
N ILE A 17 -0.75 5.66 -3.76
CA ILE A 17 -0.67 4.30 -3.21
C ILE A 17 0.05 3.38 -4.20
N ILE A 18 -0.33 3.41 -5.48
CA ILE A 18 0.32 2.65 -6.54
C ILE A 18 1.81 3.00 -6.65
N SER A 19 2.14 4.29 -6.73
CA SER A 19 3.53 4.75 -6.87
C SER A 19 4.42 4.30 -5.70
N ILE A 20 3.93 4.41 -4.46
CA ILE A 20 4.68 3.96 -3.28
C ILE A 20 4.77 2.43 -3.22
N THR A 21 3.68 1.73 -3.55
CA THR A 21 3.67 0.26 -3.59
C THR A 21 4.68 -0.26 -4.60
N LYS A 22 4.73 0.34 -5.80
CA LYS A 22 5.73 0.07 -6.82
C LYS A 22 7.15 0.31 -6.31
N ASN A 23 7.41 1.46 -5.70
CA ASN A 23 8.73 1.77 -5.14
C ASN A 23 9.16 0.73 -4.08
N CYS A 24 8.23 0.27 -3.25
CA CYS A 24 8.53 -0.81 -2.29
C CYS A 24 8.97 -2.09 -3.01
N ILE A 25 8.26 -2.50 -4.06
CA ILE A 25 8.61 -3.68 -4.87
C ILE A 25 9.96 -3.48 -5.56
N ASP A 26 10.18 -2.33 -6.20
CA ASP A 26 11.42 -1.97 -6.90
C ASP A 26 12.62 -1.93 -5.93
N SER A 27 12.37 -1.61 -4.65
CA SER A 27 13.38 -1.65 -3.58
C SER A 27 13.72 -3.06 -3.10
N GLY A 28 13.11 -4.11 -3.67
CA GLY A 28 13.40 -5.51 -3.37
C GLY A 28 12.80 -6.01 -2.06
N VAL A 29 11.67 -5.44 -1.61
CA VAL A 29 11.00 -5.91 -0.39
C VAL A 29 10.39 -7.29 -0.60
N ASP A 30 10.63 -8.21 0.33
CA ASP A 30 10.03 -9.56 0.26
C ASP A 30 8.52 -9.54 0.55
N ILE A 31 8.07 -8.60 1.39
CA ILE A 31 6.67 -8.48 1.83
C ILE A 31 6.24 -7.01 1.80
N VAL A 32 5.25 -6.70 0.94
CA VAL A 32 4.53 -5.43 0.95
C VAL A 32 3.51 -5.42 2.08
N SER A 33 3.60 -4.47 3.00
CA SER A 33 2.69 -4.36 4.14
C SER A 33 2.59 -2.94 4.68
N PRO A 34 1.47 -2.58 5.35
CA PRO A 34 1.35 -1.30 6.04
C PRO A 34 2.41 -1.16 7.15
N VAL A 35 3.01 0.04 7.29
CA VAL A 35 4.08 0.33 8.27
C VAL A 35 3.63 0.18 9.73
N CYS A 36 2.34 0.39 10.00
CA CYS A 36 1.73 0.31 11.32
C CYS A 36 0.33 -0.35 11.23
N GLY A 37 -0.36 -0.45 12.36
CA GLY A 37 -1.76 -0.90 12.39
C GLY A 37 -2.70 -0.01 11.56
N LEU A 38 -3.73 -0.62 11.00
CA LEU A 38 -4.78 0.07 10.25
C LEU A 38 -5.86 0.61 11.20
N SER A 39 -6.32 1.83 10.96
CA SER A 39 -7.53 2.33 11.59
C SER A 39 -8.76 1.64 11.00
N MET A 40 -9.79 1.42 11.80
CA MET A 40 -11.10 0.91 11.34
C MET A 40 -11.76 1.82 10.30
N ALA A 41 -11.38 3.10 10.26
CA ALA A 41 -11.87 4.06 9.28
C ALA A 41 -11.03 4.09 7.98
N THR A 42 -10.02 3.21 7.84
CA THR A 42 -9.21 3.13 6.62
C THR A 42 -10.04 2.74 5.42
N SER A 43 -9.88 3.49 4.33
CA SER A 43 -10.58 3.21 3.08
C SER A 43 -10.27 1.81 2.56
N ILE A 44 -11.32 0.99 2.42
CA ILE A 44 -11.22 -0.37 1.85
C ILE A 44 -10.74 -0.30 0.41
N ASP A 45 -11.16 0.71 -0.34
CA ASP A 45 -10.75 0.95 -1.72
C ASP A 45 -9.24 1.19 -1.84
N ASN A 46 -8.67 1.91 -0.89
CA ASN A 46 -7.23 2.17 -0.85
C ASN A 46 -6.44 0.92 -0.51
N LEU A 47 -6.93 0.10 0.44
CA LEU A 47 -6.35 -1.20 0.75
C LEU A 47 -6.39 -2.14 -0.46
N LYS A 48 -7.54 -2.22 -1.15
CA LYS A 48 -7.69 -2.99 -2.38
C LYS A 48 -6.72 -2.52 -3.45
N THR A 49 -6.58 -1.21 -3.64
CA THR A 49 -5.64 -0.64 -4.62
C THR A 49 -4.21 -1.14 -4.39
N MET A 50 -3.74 -1.12 -3.14
CA MET A 50 -2.42 -1.67 -2.78
C MET A 50 -2.34 -3.17 -3.07
N THR A 51 -3.31 -3.98 -2.61
CA THR A 51 -3.26 -5.43 -2.78
C THR A 51 -3.43 -5.88 -4.22
N ASP A 52 -4.26 -5.18 -5.00
CA ASP A 52 -4.52 -5.48 -6.40
C ASP A 52 -3.29 -5.14 -7.24
N TYR A 53 -2.58 -4.06 -6.91
CA TYR A 53 -1.30 -3.75 -7.54
C TYR A 53 -0.29 -4.89 -7.36
N VAL A 54 -0.11 -5.36 -6.13
CA VAL A 54 0.80 -6.49 -5.82
C VAL A 54 0.37 -7.78 -6.52
N LYS A 55 -0.94 -8.10 -6.51
CA LYS A 55 -1.47 -9.34 -7.12
C LYS A 55 -1.37 -9.36 -8.65
N ARG A 56 -1.41 -8.19 -9.30
CA ARG A 56 -1.30 -8.12 -10.76
C ARG A 56 0.12 -8.42 -11.25
N GLY A 57 1.12 -8.43 -10.37
CA GLY A 57 2.49 -8.85 -10.69
C GLY A 57 3.18 -7.97 -11.75
N ILE A 58 2.79 -6.69 -11.82
CA ILE A 58 3.35 -5.68 -12.74
C ILE A 58 4.44 -4.86 -12.09
#